data_AF-A0A0B4ULM9-F1
#
_entry.id   AF-A0A0B4ULM9-F1
#
_cell.length_a   1.000
_cell.length_b   1.000
_cell.length_c   1.000
_cell.angle_alpha   90.00
_cell.angle_beta   90.00
_cell.angle_gamma   90.00
#
_symmetry.space_group_name_H-M   'P 1'
#
loop_
_entity.id
_entity.type
_entity.pdbx_description
1 polymer ?
#
loop_
_entity_poly.entity_id
_entity_poly.type
_entity_poly.pdbx_seq_one_letter_code
_entity_poly.pdbx_strand_id
1 'polypeptide(L)'
;RTGPKSLGVCLLTSTFVGMAFTIQFVREFTRLGLNRSIGGVLALAFSRELSPVITSIVVAGRMGSAFAAELGTMQVSEQTDTLRVLGADPIDYLITPRVIASCLALPFLTLMCFTVGMASSALLSDAVYGISI
;
A
#
# COMPACT_ATOMS: atom_id res chain seq x y z
N ARG A 1 -15.66 -3.26 4.47
CA ARG A 1 -15.81 -1.81 4.14
C ARG A 1 -14.47 -1.09 3.94
N THR A 2 -13.38 -1.56 4.54
CA THR A 2 -12.14 -0.78 4.69
C THR A 2 -11.17 -0.88 3.51
N GLY A 3 -11.16 -1.99 2.76
CA GLY A 3 -10.30 -2.16 1.58
C GLY A 3 -10.50 -1.10 0.48
N PRO A 4 -11.73 -0.87 -0.04
CA PRO A 4 -11.95 0.09 -1.14
C PRO A 4 -11.66 1.54 -0.76
N LYS A 5 -11.89 1.92 0.50
CA LYS A 5 -11.65 3.29 0.98
C LYS A 5 -10.17 3.64 1.14
N SER A 6 -9.31 2.63 1.33
CA SER A 6 -7.86 2.82 1.45
C SER A 6 -7.15 2.80 0.09
N LEU A 7 -7.82 2.28 -0.95
CA LEU A 7 -7.25 2.13 -2.29
C LEU A 7 -6.84 3.47 -2.91
N GLY A 8 -7.71 4.48 -2.86
CA GLY A 8 -7.40 5.80 -3.44
C GLY A 8 -6.16 6.48 -2.83
N VAL A 9 -6.01 6.38 -1.50
CA VAL A 9 -4.84 6.94 -0.80
C VAL A 9 -3.57 6.18 -1.19
N CYS A 10 -3.62 4.85 -1.21
CA CYS A 10 -2.46 4.03 -1.58
C CYS A 10 -2.00 4.31 -3.01
N LEU A 11 -2.93 4.45 -3.97
CA LEU A 11 -2.60 4.77 -5.36
C LEU A 11 -1.96 6.15 -5.49
N LEU A 12 -2.56 7.19 -4.89
CA LEU A 12 -2.01 8.55 -4.92
C LEU A 12 -0.61 8.60 -4.32
N THR A 13 -0.40 7.98 -3.15
CA THR A 13 0.93 7.94 -2.53
C THR A 13 1.93 7.21 -3.42
N SER A 14 1.54 6.09 -4.04
CA SER A 14 2.43 5.34 -4.93
C SER A 14 2.83 6.10 -6.19
N THR A 15 1.92 6.90 -6.76
CA THR A 15 2.21 7.77 -7.90
C THR A 15 3.29 8.79 -7.55
N PHE A 16 3.12 9.53 -6.46
CA PHE A 16 4.09 10.56 -6.06
C PHE A 16 5.43 9.97 -5.67
N VAL A 17 5.44 8.83 -4.97
CA VAL A 17 6.69 8.15 -4.62
C VAL A 17 7.40 7.62 -5.87
N GLY A 18 6.65 7.05 -6.83
CA GLY A 18 7.12 6.69 -8.18
C GLY A 18 7.88 7.81 -8.88
N MET A 19 7.21 8.96 -8.99
CA MET A 19 7.77 10.15 -9.63
C MET A 19 9.04 10.66 -8.91
N ALA A 20 8.99 10.78 -7.58
CA ALA A 20 10.12 11.27 -6.80
C ALA A 20 11.36 10.36 -6.88
N PHE A 21 11.17 9.04 -6.88
CA PHE A 21 12.26 8.08 -7.04
C PHE A 21 12.82 8.10 -8.46
N THR A 22 11.97 8.20 -9.48
CA THR A 22 12.40 8.26 -10.89
C THR A 22 13.34 9.43 -11.13
N ILE A 23 13.02 10.63 -10.63
CA ILE A 23 13.87 11.81 -10.77
C ILE A 23 15.25 11.58 -10.16
N GLN A 24 15.33 10.93 -9.00
CA GLN A 24 16.59 10.65 -8.31
C GLN A 24 17.42 9.61 -9.09
N PHE A 25 16.81 8.49 -9.47
CA PHE A 25 17.49 7.42 -10.20
C PHE A 25 17.96 7.87 -11.59
N VAL A 26 17.11 8.56 -12.35
CA VAL A 26 17.49 9.04 -13.68
C VAL A 26 18.68 9.99 -13.61
N ARG A 27 18.68 10.95 -12.66
CA ARG A 27 19.81 11.89 -12.51
C ARG A 27 21.11 11.18 -12.15
N GLU A 28 21.07 10.20 -11.25
CA GLU A 28 22.27 9.53 -10.79
C GLU A 28 22.85 8.57 -11.84
N PHE A 29 22.00 7.80 -12.51
CA PHE A 29 22.43 6.88 -13.57
C PHE A 29 22.87 7.60 -14.84
N THR A 30 22.30 8.77 -15.14
CA THR A 30 22.76 9.61 -16.27
C THR A 30 24.19 10.10 -16.04
N ARG A 31 24.54 10.45 -14.80
CA ARG A 31 25.94 10.83 -14.45
C ARG A 31 26.92 9.67 -14.64
N LEU A 32 26.46 8.45 -14.40
CA LEU A 32 27.25 7.23 -14.57
C LEU A 32 27.26 6.70 -16.03
N GLY A 33 26.51 7.32 -16.94
CA GLY A 33 26.38 6.87 -18.32
C GLY A 33 25.54 5.59 -18.49
N LEU A 34 24.78 5.18 -17.46
CA LEU A 34 24.05 3.89 -17.40
C LEU A 34 22.54 4.04 -17.69
N ASN A 35 22.17 4.82 -18.70
CA ASN A 35 20.75 5.15 -18.98
C ASN A 35 19.87 3.92 -19.26
N ARG A 36 20.43 2.87 -19.86
CA ARG A 36 19.69 1.64 -20.19
C ARG A 36 19.33 0.78 -18.99
N SER A 37 20.03 0.94 -17.86
CA SER A 37 19.82 0.13 -16.65
C SER A 37 18.81 0.74 -15.69
N ILE A 38 18.39 2.00 -15.92
CA ILE A 38 17.51 2.74 -15.02
C ILE A 38 16.20 1.96 -14.78
N GLY A 39 15.59 1.42 -15.83
CA GLY A 39 14.32 0.72 -15.71
C GLY A 39 14.37 -0.59 -14.97
N GLY A 40 15.38 -1.41 -15.24
CA GLY A 40 15.55 -2.67 -14.53
C GLY A 40 15.77 -2.43 -13.03
N VAL A 41 16.61 -1.46 -12.67
CA VAL A 41 16.88 -1.14 -11.26
C VAL A 41 15.65 -0.54 -10.58
N LEU A 42 14.94 0.37 -11.25
CA LEU A 42 13.72 0.97 -10.72
C LEU A 42 12.63 -0.09 -10.49
N ALA A 43 12.40 -0.99 -11.46
CA ALA A 43 11.44 -2.09 -11.32
C ALA A 43 11.79 -3.05 -10.18
N LEU A 44 13.08 -3.36 -9.99
CA LEU A 44 13.54 -4.18 -8.88
C LEU A 44 13.34 -3.50 -7.52
N ALA A 45 13.67 -2.21 -7.41
CA ALA A 45 13.46 -1.44 -6.18
C ALA A 45 11.97 -1.32 -5.83
N PHE A 46 11.12 -1.08 -6.84
CA PHE A 46 9.67 -0.97 -6.66
C PHE A 46 9.03 -2.30 -6.24
N SER A 47 9.43 -3.40 -6.86
CA SER A 47 8.84 -4.71 -6.58
C SER A 47 9.28 -5.30 -5.25
N ARG A 48 10.55 -5.13 -4.86
CA ARG A 48 11.09 -5.73 -3.63
C ARG A 48 10.85 -4.92 -2.37
N GLU A 49 10.90 -3.59 -2.47
CA GLU A 49 10.96 -2.75 -1.28
C GLU A 49 9.82 -1.73 -1.25
N LEU A 50 9.77 -0.82 -2.23
CA LEU A 50 8.92 0.36 -2.13
C LEU A 50 7.43 0.03 -2.13
N SER A 51 6.95 -0.79 -3.07
CA SER A 51 5.53 -1.13 -3.16
C SER A 51 5.00 -1.84 -1.90
N PRO A 52 5.65 -2.89 -1.37
CA PRO A 52 5.21 -3.52 -0.13
C PRO A 52 5.31 -2.60 1.09
N VAL A 53 6.39 -1.82 1.22
CA VAL A 53 6.57 -0.91 2.37
C VAL A 53 5.51 0.18 2.38
N ILE A 54 5.32 0.91 1.26
CA ILE A 54 4.33 2.00 1.18
C ILE A 54 2.92 1.47 1.47
N THR A 55 2.55 0.35 0.84
CA THR A 55 1.22 -0.22 1.01
C THR A 55 0.99 -0.66 2.45
N SER A 56 1.98 -1.30 3.09
CA SER A 56 1.89 -1.74 4.48
C SER A 56 1.69 -0.57 5.45
N ILE A 57 2.42 0.54 5.28
CA ILE A 57 2.34 1.73 6.13
C ILE A 57 0.96 2.38 6.00
N VAL A 58 0.49 2.61 4.76
CA VAL A 58 -0.79 3.27 4.51
C VAL A 58 -1.95 2.41 5.03
N VAL A 59 -1.89 1.09 4.79
CA VAL A 59 -2.89 0.15 5.27
C VAL A 59 -2.89 0.06 6.79
N ALA A 60 -1.73 -0.05 7.44
CA ALA A 60 -1.63 -0.09 8.90
C ALA A 60 -2.24 1.16 9.53
N GLY A 61 -1.95 2.35 9.00
CA GLY A 61 -2.54 3.60 9.49
C GLY A 61 -4.05 3.65 9.27
N ARG A 62 -4.53 3.43 8.04
CA ARG A 62 -5.96 3.64 7.70
C ARG A 62 -6.85 2.51 8.18
N MET A 63 -6.47 1.26 7.91
CA MET A 63 -7.27 0.10 8.35
C MET A 63 -7.13 -0.14 9.85
N GLY A 64 -5.94 0.06 10.43
CA GLY A 64 -5.71 -0.08 11.86
C GLY A 64 -6.55 0.90 12.68
N SER A 65 -6.54 2.20 12.33
CA SER A 65 -7.38 3.19 13.02
C SER A 65 -8.87 2.91 12.84
N ALA A 66 -9.32 2.47 11.67
CA ALA A 66 -10.72 2.13 11.45
C ALA A 66 -11.18 0.92 12.28
N PHE A 67 -10.35 -0.13 12.36
CA PHE A 67 -10.63 -1.30 13.18
C PHE A 67 -10.60 -0.98 14.67
N ALA A 68 -9.64 -0.17 15.13
CA ALA A 68 -9.57 0.28 16.50
C ALA A 68 -10.79 1.13 16.88
N ALA A 69 -11.24 2.03 16.00
CA ALA A 69 -12.45 2.83 16.22
C ALA A 69 -13.71 1.96 16.32
N GLU A 70 -13.90 1.01 15.39
CA GLU A 70 -15.04 0.09 15.44
C GLU A 70 -15.02 -0.75 16.72
N LEU A 71 -13.89 -1.38 17.05
CA LEU A 71 -13.77 -2.18 18.28
C LEU A 71 -13.98 -1.34 19.54
N GLY A 72 -13.45 -0.13 19.58
CA GLY A 72 -13.66 0.82 20.68
C GLY A 72 -15.14 1.18 20.84
N THR A 73 -15.87 1.42 19.75
CA THR A 73 -17.32 1.67 19.83
C THR A 73 -18.10 0.46 20.32
N MET A 74 -17.71 -0.75 19.93
CA MET A 74 -18.34 -2.00 20.38
C MET A 74 -18.05 -2.29 21.86
N GLN A 75 -16.90 -1.86 22.36
CA GLN A 75 -16.55 -1.97 23.77
C GLN A 75 -17.35 -0.97 24.63
N VAL A 76 -17.45 0.29 24.21
CA VAL A 76 -18.20 1.33 24.95
C VAL A 76 -19.71 1.05 24.95
N SER A 77 -20.22 0.37 23.92
CA SER A 77 -21.62 -0.05 23.83
C SER A 77 -21.90 -1.44 24.41
N GLU A 78 -20.94 -2.04 25.12
CA GLU A 78 -21.04 -3.38 25.74
C GLU A 78 -21.40 -4.53 24.77
N GLN A 79 -21.28 -4.32 23.45
CA GLN A 79 -21.58 -5.33 22.44
C GLN A 79 -20.61 -6.51 22.53
N THR A 80 -19.35 -6.27 22.90
CA THR A 80 -18.36 -7.33 23.12
C THR A 80 -18.69 -8.21 24.31
N ASP A 81 -19.26 -7.66 25.38
CA ASP A 81 -19.68 -8.44 26.54
C ASP A 81 -21.01 -9.16 26.30
N THR A 82 -21.91 -8.56 25.53
CA THR A 82 -23.13 -9.21 25.05
C THR A 82 -22.80 -10.51 24.29
N LEU A 83 -21.78 -10.48 23.42
CA LEU A 83 -21.32 -11.68 22.70
C LEU A 83 -20.81 -12.78 23.63
N ARG A 84 -20.09 -12.41 24.71
CA ARG A 84 -19.63 -13.38 25.71
C ARG A 84 -20.78 -14.01 26.47
N VAL A 85 -21.81 -13.24 26.83
CA VAL A 85 -23.02 -13.74 27.50
C VAL A 85 -23.78 -14.73 26.60
N LEU A 86 -23.75 -14.51 25.28
CA LEU A 86 -24.33 -15.43 24.29
C LEU A 86 -23.47 -16.69 24.04
N GLY A 87 -22.34 -16.85 24.73
CA GLY A 87 -21.45 -18.00 24.60
C GLY A 87 -20.59 -17.99 23.32
N ALA A 88 -20.50 -16.85 22.62
CA ALA A 88 -19.65 -16.70 21.45
C ALA A 88 -18.33 -16.01 21.82
N ASP A 89 -17.21 -16.54 21.32
CA ASP A 89 -15.90 -15.92 21.53
C ASP A 89 -15.73 -14.68 20.64
N PRO A 90 -15.60 -13.47 21.22
CA PRO A 90 -15.52 -12.23 20.45
C PRO A 90 -14.25 -12.14 19.59
N ILE A 91 -13.18 -12.86 19.97
CA ILE A 91 -11.93 -12.91 19.19
C ILE A 91 -12.18 -13.59 17.84
N ASP A 92 -12.79 -14.78 17.87
CA ASP A 92 -13.05 -15.55 16.66
C ASP A 92 -14.10 -14.91 15.77
N TYR A 93 -15.09 -14.24 16.37
CA TYR A 93 -16.18 -13.63 15.62
C TYR A 93 -15.83 -12.24 15.06
N LEU A 94 -15.02 -11.43 15.75
CA LEU A 94 -14.67 -10.08 15.31
C LEU A 94 -13.28 -9.98 14.70
N ILE A 95 -12.26 -10.54 15.34
CA ILE A 95 -10.85 -10.26 15.02
C ILE A 95 -10.37 -11.17 13.90
N THR A 96 -10.55 -12.48 14.04
CA THR A 96 -10.11 -13.49 13.07
C THR A 96 -10.54 -13.20 11.63
N PRO A 97 -11.82 -12.91 11.32
CA PRO A 97 -12.22 -12.59 9.95
C PRO A 97 -11.58 -11.29 9.42
N ARG A 98 -11.35 -10.28 10.27
CA ARG A 98 -10.73 -9.02 9.86
C ARG A 98 -9.26 -9.20 9.50
N VAL A 99 -8.54 -10.02 10.28
CA VAL A 99 -7.12 -10.32 10.05
C VAL A 99 -6.93 -11.14 8.77
N ILE A 100 -7.78 -12.15 8.54
CA ILE A 100 -7.72 -12.95 7.31
C ILE A 100 -8.05 -12.07 6.09
N ALA A 101 -9.08 -11.23 6.19
CA ALA A 101 -9.45 -10.32 5.12
C ALA A 101 -8.35 -9.30 4.80
N SER A 102 -7.66 -8.74 5.82
CA SER A 102 -6.56 -7.81 5.60
C SER A 102 -5.32 -8.49 5.03
N CYS A 103 -5.01 -9.70 5.48
CA CYS A 103 -3.89 -10.50 4.98
C CYS A 103 -4.06 -10.83 3.48
N LEU A 104 -5.28 -11.14 3.03
CA LEU A 104 -5.58 -11.38 1.62
C LEU A 104 -5.65 -10.09 0.79
N ALA A 105 -6.11 -8.98 1.38
CA ALA A 105 -6.23 -7.70 0.68
C ALA A 105 -4.87 -7.03 0.43
N LEU A 106 -3.91 -7.18 1.35
CA LEU A 106 -2.57 -6.59 1.26
C LEU A 106 -1.81 -6.92 -0.04
N PRO A 107 -1.63 -8.21 -0.44
CA PRO A 107 -0.88 -8.55 -1.65
C PRO A 107 -1.53 -8.00 -2.93
N PHE A 108 -2.86 -7.99 -2.98
CA PHE A 108 -3.60 -7.43 -4.10
C PHE A 108 -3.40 -5.90 -4.20
N LEU A 109 -3.45 -5.23 -3.05
CA LEU A 109 -3.25 -3.78 -2.98
C LEU A 109 -1.81 -3.39 -3.35
N THR A 110 -0.81 -4.17 -2.91
CA THR A 110 0.60 -3.94 -3.29
C THR A 110 0.84 -4.08 -4.79
N LEU A 111 0.14 -5.01 -5.45
CA LEU A 111 0.28 -5.21 -6.89
C LEU A 111 -0.31 -4.02 -7.67
N MET A 112 -1.47 -3.52 -7.24
CA MET A 112 -2.02 -2.27 -7.79
C MET A 112 -1.08 -1.08 -7.54
N CYS A 113 -0.59 -0.97 -6.29
CA CYS A 113 0.59 -0.22 -5.87
C CYS A 113 1.68 -0.11 -6.93
N PHE A 114 2.26 -1.26 -7.22
CA PHE A 114 3.38 -1.42 -8.12
C PHE A 114 3.04 -0.96 -9.54
N THR A 115 1.90 -1.39 -10.09
CA THR A 115 1.51 -1.05 -11.47
C THR A 115 1.32 0.45 -11.67
N VAL A 116 0.66 1.14 -10.73
CA VAL A 116 0.41 2.58 -10.82
C VAL A 116 1.69 3.38 -10.56
N GLY A 117 2.50 2.96 -9.59
CA GLY A 117 3.81 3.58 -9.33
C GLY A 117 4.76 3.48 -10.51
N MET A 118 4.85 2.30 -11.14
CA MET A 118 5.69 2.08 -12.33
C MET A 118 5.15 2.82 -13.55
N ALA A 119 3.84 2.82 -13.79
CA ALA A 119 3.24 3.57 -14.90
C ALA A 119 3.51 5.07 -14.78
N SER A 120 3.36 5.62 -13.58
CA SER A 120 3.64 7.04 -13.30
C SER A 120 5.12 7.39 -13.51
N SER A 121 6.01 6.46 -13.15
CA SER A 121 7.45 6.58 -13.33
C SER A 121 7.86 6.57 -14.81
N ALA A 122 7.32 5.64 -15.59
CA ALA A 122 7.56 5.54 -17.03
C ALA A 122 7.09 6.81 -17.77
N LEU A 123 5.87 7.29 -17.45
CA LEU A 123 5.33 8.53 -18.01
C LEU A 123 6.21 9.74 -17.71
N LEU A 124 6.72 9.87 -16.47
CA LEU A 124 7.58 10.98 -16.09
C LEU A 124 8.93 10.93 -16.80
N SER A 125 9.53 9.74 -16.91
CA SER A 125 10.83 9.58 -17.58
C SER A 125 10.76 9.93 -19.06
N ASP A 126 9.72 9.48 -19.74
CA ASP A 126 9.51 9.80 -21.15
C ASP A 126 9.27 11.30 -21.34
N ALA A 127 8.38 11.89 -20.53
CA ALA A 127 8.00 13.30 -20.66
C ALA A 127 9.13 14.29 -20.31
N VAL A 128 9.96 14.00 -19.30
CA VAL A 128 10.97 14.95 -18.80
C VAL A 128 12.36 14.66 -19.35
N TYR A 129 12.71 13.39 -19.50
CA TYR A 129 14.08 12.98 -19.83
C TYR A 129 14.20 12.37 -21.23
N GLY A 130 13.09 12.06 -21.91
CA GLY A 130 13.10 11.39 -23.22
C GLY A 130 13.74 10.00 -23.19
N ILE A 131 13.80 9.39 -22.01
CA ILE A 131 14.35 8.04 -21.80
C ILE A 131 13.16 7.11 -21.62
N SER A 132 12.99 6.19 -22.57
CA SER A 132 12.02 5.11 -22.46
C SER A 132 12.54 4.07 -21.47
N ILE A 133 11.77 3.87 -20.39
CA ILE A 133 12.03 2.95 -19.29
C ILE A 133 11.04 1.79 -19.36
#